data_AF-A0A9I9E1C7-F1
#
_entry.id   AF-A0A9I9E1C7-F1
#
_cell.length_a   1.000
_cell.length_b   1.000
_cell.length_c   1.000
_cell.angle_alpha   90.00
_cell.angle_beta   90.00
_cell.angle_gamma   90.00
#
_symmetry.space_group_name_H-M   'P 1'
#
loop_
_entity.id
_entity.type
_entity.pdbx_description
1 polymer ?
#
loop_
_entity_poly.entity_id
_entity_poly.type
_entity_poly.pdbx_seq_one_letter_code
_entity_poly.pdbx_strand_id
1 'polypeptide(L)' 'MGKDTIANIITSIRNADMNRKGMVRIPSTNITENIVKILLREGFIENVRKHRESNKDFWVLTLRHRRNRKG' A
#
# COMPACT_ATOMS: atom_id res chain seq x y z
N MET A 1 18.88 10.10 -5.15
CA MET A 1 17.79 9.12 -5.34
C MET A 1 17.91 8.08 -4.23
N GLY A 2 17.37 8.40 -3.04
CA GLY A 2 17.54 7.54 -1.88
C GLY A 2 16.93 8.10 -0.59
N LYS A 3 16.72 7.16 0.33
CA LYS A 3 16.64 7.24 1.80
C LYS A 3 15.29 7.23 2.51
N ASP A 4 14.16 7.55 1.88
CA ASP A 4 12.88 7.49 2.61
C ASP A 4 11.90 6.44 2.06
N THR A 5 12.04 5.21 2.58
CA THR A 5 11.14 4.09 2.29
C THR A 5 9.69 4.40 2.68
N ILE A 6 9.46 5.20 3.73
CA ILE A 6 8.13 5.54 4.22
C ILE A 6 7.47 6.54 3.28
N ALA A 7 8.18 7.59 2.87
CA ALA A 7 7.68 8.56 1.90
C ALA A 7 7.30 7.90 0.56
N ASN A 8 8.10 6.92 0.12
CA ASN A 8 7.80 6.15 -1.10
C ASN A 8 6.53 5.31 -0.97
N ILE A 9 6.29 4.69 0.19
CA ILE A 9 5.06 3.93 0.48
C ILE A 9 3.84 4.84 0.43
N ILE A 10 3.88 5.96 1.15
CA ILE A 10 2.75 6.91 1.22
C ILE A 10 2.46 7.47 -0.17
N THR A 11 3.49 7.86 -0.92
CA THR A 11 3.36 8.35 -2.30
C THR A 11 2.74 7.30 -3.21
N SER A 12 3.16 6.02 -3.09
CA SER A 12 2.61 4.93 -3.91
C SER A 12 1.14 4.68 -3.62
N ILE A 13 0.73 4.72 -2.35
CA ILE A 13 -0.67 4.57 -1.93
C ILE A 13 -1.51 5.73 -2.48
N ARG A 14 -1.06 6.98 -2.29
CA ARG A 14 -1.75 8.17 -2.82
C ARG A 14 -1.92 8.09 -4.34
N ASN A 15 -0.87 7.70 -5.05
CA ASN A 15 -0.92 7.58 -6.51
C ASN A 15 -1.87 6.49 -6.98
N ALA A 16 -1.93 5.35 -6.30
CA ALA A 16 -2.88 4.30 -6.65
C ALA A 16 -4.34 4.72 -6.37
N ASP A 17 -4.60 5.38 -5.24
CA ASP A 17 -5.92 5.93 -4.92
C ASP A 17 -6.38 6.96 -5.98
N MET A 18 -5.53 7.95 -6.29
CA MET A 18 -5.82 8.98 -7.31
C MET A 18 -6.08 8.39 -8.70
N ASN A 19 -5.33 7.37 -9.11
CA ASN A 19 -5.48 6.70 -10.41
C ASN A 19 -6.59 5.64 -10.41
N ARG A 20 -7.38 5.53 -9.34
CA ARG A 20 -8.38 4.47 -9.15
C ARG A 20 -7.82 3.06 -9.31
N LYS A 21 -6.52 2.87 -9.09
CA LYS A 21 -5.88 1.55 -9.07
C LYS A 21 -6.19 0.92 -7.71
N GLY A 22 -6.93 -0.18 -7.74
CA GLY A 22 -7.32 -0.92 -6.54
C GLY A 22 -6.18 -1.57 -5.78
N MET A 23 -4.96 -1.64 -6.36
CA MET A 23 -3.87 -2.42 -5.79
C MET A 23 -2.53 -1.68 -5.80
N VAL A 24 -1.76 -1.82 -4.72
CA VAL A 24 -0.39 -1.30 -4.54
C VAL A 24 0.54 -2.44 -4.17
N ARG A 25 1.72 -2.51 -4.78
CA ARG A 25 2.78 -3.47 -4.43
C ARG A 25 3.93 -2.76 -3.74
N ILE A 26 4.35 -3.27 -2.59
CA ILE A 26 5.40 -2.68 -1.74
C ILE A 26 6.37 -3.77 -1.29
N PRO A 27 7.69 -3.54 -1.22
CA PRO A 27 8.63 -4.51 -0.66
C PRO A 27 8.31 -4.84 0.79
N SER A 28 8.46 -6.11 1.18
CA SER A 28 8.26 -6.57 2.55
C SER A 28 9.47 -6.24 3.42
N THR A 29 9.25 -5.40 4.42
CA THR A 29 10.18 -5.02 5.49
C THR A 29 9.43 -4.96 6.83
N ASN A 30 10.13 -5.01 7.96
CA ASN A 30 9.51 -4.92 9.28
C ASN A 30 8.72 -3.61 9.46
N ILE A 31 9.22 -2.49 8.90
CA ILE A 31 8.56 -1.19 8.95
C ILE A 31 7.28 -1.22 8.11
N THR A 32 7.34 -1.73 6.87
CA THR A 32 6.16 -1.82 5.99
C THR A 32 5.07 -2.70 6.60
N GLU A 33 5.44 -3.77 7.29
CA GLU A 33 4.47 -4.66 7.93
C GLU A 33 3.70 -3.92 9.03
N ASN A 34 4.38 -3.14 9.88
CA ASN A 34 3.73 -2.35 10.91
C ASN A 34 2.82 -1.27 10.31
N ILE A 35 3.27 -0.56 9.28
CA ILE A 35 2.46 0.45 8.58
C ILE A 35 1.20 -0.19 7.99
N VAL A 36 1.34 -1.32 7.28
CA VAL A 36 0.21 -2.01 6.65
C VAL A 36 -0.79 -2.52 7.67
N LYS A 37 -0.34 -3.04 8.82
CA LYS A 37 -1.21 -3.44 9.93
C LYS A 37 -2.03 -2.26 10.47
N ILE A 38 -1.40 -1.09 10.64
CA ILE A 38 -2.09 0.14 11.08
C ILE A 38 -3.14 0.54 10.03
N LEU A 39 -2.75 0.62 8.75
CA LEU A 39 -3.64 1.05 7.67
C LEU A 39 -4.84 0.09 7.47
N LEU A 40 -4.64 -1.21 7.71
CA LEU A 40 -5.72 -2.21 7.69
C LEU A 40 -6.65 -2.02 8.90
N ARG A 41 -6.10 -1.83 10.11
CA ARG A 41 -6.87 -1.60 11.33
C ARG A 41 -7.73 -0.34 11.25
N GLU A 42 -7.18 0.75 10.70
CA GLU A 42 -7.89 2.02 10.49
C GLU A 42 -8.87 1.98 9.30
N GLY A 43 -8.90 0.89 8.53
CA GLY A 43 -9.85 0.70 7.43
C GLY A 43 -9.55 1.51 6.16
N PHE A 44 -8.31 1.98 5.97
CA PHE A 44 -7.84 2.60 4.73
C PHE A 44 -7.59 1.57 3.63
N ILE A 45 -7.15 0.38 4.02
CA ILE A 45 -6.91 -0.76 3.15
C ILE A 45 -8.03 -1.77 3.38
N GLU A 46 -8.58 -2.32 2.30
CA GLU A 46 -9.61 -3.35 2.36
C GLU A 46 -9.01 -4.74 2.60
N ASN A 47 -7.89 -5.04 1.93
CA ASN A 47 -7.23 -6.33 2.07
C ASN A 47 -5.72 -6.21 1.89
N VAL A 48 -4.98 -7.13 2.49
CA VAL A 48 -3.53 -7.25 2.37
C VAL A 48 -3.16 -8.69 2.05
N ARG A 49 -2.26 -8.89 1.09
CA ARG A 49 -1.69 -10.20 0.76
C ARG A 49 -0.18 -10.13 0.69
N LYS A 50 0.50 -11.17 1.19
CA LYS A 50 1.93 -11.33 1.01
C LYS A 50 2.18 -12.14 -0.27
N HIS A 51 3.05 -11.65 -1.14
CA HIS A 51 3.43 -12.29 -2.38
C HIS A 51 4.95 -12.44 -2.43
N ARG A 52 5.45 -13.62 -2.81
CA ARG A 52 6.87 -13.88 -2.96
C ARG A 52 7.19 -14.11 -4.43
N GLU A 53 8.14 -13.35 -4.95
CA GLU A 53 8.61 -13.45 -6.34
C GLU A 53 10.13 -13.42 -6.34
N SER A 54 10.77 -14.43 -6.96
CA SER A 54 12.23 -14.51 -7.13
C SER A 54 13.01 -14.23 -5.83
N ASN A 55 12.63 -14.91 -4.74
CA ASN A 55 13.19 -14.76 -3.39
C ASN A 55 13.00 -13.38 -2.71
N LYS A 56 12.18 -12.50 -3.27
CA LYS A 56 11.81 -11.22 -2.64
C LYS A 56 10.35 -11.27 -2.22
N ASP A 57 10.10 -10.85 -0.98
CA ASP A 57 8.76 -10.74 -0.43
C ASP A 57 8.18 -9.35 -0.68
N PHE A 58 6.90 -9.29 -1.01
CA PHE A 58 6.14 -8.08 -1.29
C PHE A 58 4.78 -8.12 -0.60
N TRP A 59 4.31 -6.96 -0.18
CA TRP A 59 2.92 -6.74 0.22
C TRP A 59 2.14 -6.23 -0.98
N VAL A 60 1.00 -6.85 -1.24
CA VAL A 60 -0.02 -6.40 -2.18
C VAL A 60 -1.20 -5.89 -1.36
N LEU A 61 -1.45 -4.57 -1.44
CA LEU A 61 -2.47 -3.87 -0.70
C LEU A 61 -3.64 -3.58 -1.61
N THR A 62 -4.85 -3.98 -1.23
CA THR A 62 -6.09 -3.58 -1.88
C THR A 62 -6.62 -2.32 -1.21
N LEU A 63 -6.58 -1.19 -1.91
CA LEU A 63 -7.05 0.08 -1.36
C LEU A 63 -8.58 0.12 -1.33
N ARG A 64 -9.14 0.64 -0.24
CA ARG A 64 -10.58 0.85 -0.15
C ARG A 64 -10.95 2.09 -0.94
N HIS A 65 -11.57 1.93 -2.10
CA HIS A 65 -12.10 3.05 -2.88
C HIS A 65 -13.24 3.73 -2.10
N ARG A 66 -12.94 4.84 -1.44
CA ARG A 66 -13.98 5.79 -1.07
C ARG A 66 -14.47 6.40 -2.38
N ARG A 67 -15.77 6.25 -2.69
CA ARG A 67 -16.41 6.95 -3.81
C ARG A 67 -16.30 8.45 -3.56
N ASN A 68 -15.17 9.05 -3.93
CA ASN A 68 -15.10 10.48 -4.11
C ASN A 68 -15.95 10.77 -5.34
N ARG A 69 -17.24 11.10 -5.10
CA ARG A 69 -18.04 11.87 -6.04
C ARG A 69 -17.15 13.06 -6.39
N LYS A 70 -16.68 13.10 -7.63
CA LYS A 70 -16.17 14.35 -8.20
C LYS A 70 -17.39 15.27 -8.17
N GLY A 71 -17.43 16.14 -7.17
CA GLY A 71 -18.27 17.35 -7.21
C GLY A 71 -17.72 18.26 -8.30
#